data_AF-A0A815LCB2-F1
#
_entry.id   AF-A0A815LCB2-F1
#
_cell.length_a   1.000
_cell.length_b   1.000
_cell.length_c   1.000
_cell.angle_alpha   90.00
_cell.angle_beta   90.00
_cell.angle_gamma   90.00
#
_symmetry.space_group_name_H-M   'P 1'
#
loop_
_entity.id
_entity.type
_entity.pdbx_description
1 polymer ?
#
loop_
_entity_poly.entity_id
_entity_poly.type
_entity_poly.pdbx_seq_one_letter_code
_entity_poly.pdbx_strand_id
1 'polypeptide(L)'
;MKEYDIRRNETENDRKNIIKKRLIIGNRHQLLSYDYDYTRHEWTLFIKFENDHQKDVGQFIKQIIVNLHPTFAPSQIILDKPPFRLTRIGWGVFNISLSIEFHAKWNKSDLITNWFLSFSDADNQKMMEIEFQKSTDNTTNNTVL
;
A
#
# COMPACT_ATOMS: atom_id res chain seq x y z
N MET A 1 8.77 -42.93 4.96
CA MET A 1 8.37 -42.29 6.24
C MET A 1 9.13 -40.98 6.48
N LYS A 2 10.45 -40.89 6.28
CA LYS A 2 11.25 -39.67 6.56
C LYS A 2 10.97 -38.44 5.67
N GLU A 3 10.63 -38.63 4.39
CA GLU A 3 10.50 -37.52 3.45
C GLU A 3 9.20 -36.70 3.64
N TYR A 4 8.13 -37.35 4.12
CA TYR A 4 6.87 -36.68 4.45
C TYR A 4 7.02 -35.74 5.65
N ASP A 5 7.72 -36.20 6.69
CA ASP A 5 7.95 -35.41 7.90
C ASP A 5 8.87 -34.20 7.63
N ILE A 6 9.88 -34.36 6.77
CA ILE A 6 10.75 -33.25 6.34
C ILE A 6 9.94 -32.19 5.59
N ARG A 7 9.20 -32.58 4.54
CA ARG A 7 8.36 -31.65 3.76
C ARG A 7 7.31 -30.96 4.62
N ARG A 8 6.72 -31.69 5.58
CA ARG A 8 5.74 -31.14 6.53
C ARG A 8 6.38 -30.08 7.44
N ASN A 9 7.54 -30.38 8.01
CA ASN A 9 8.26 -29.45 8.89
C ASN A 9 8.76 -28.20 8.14
N GLU A 10 9.24 -28.35 6.90
CA GLU A 10 9.60 -27.22 6.02
C GLU A 10 8.37 -26.33 5.77
N THR A 11 7.23 -26.93 5.40
CA THR A 11 5.97 -26.20 5.16
C THR A 11 5.47 -25.47 6.42
N GLU A 12 5.62 -26.07 7.60
CA GLU A 12 5.25 -25.44 8.87
C GLU A 12 6.21 -24.30 9.25
N ASN A 13 7.49 -24.42 8.92
CA ASN A 13 8.48 -23.37 9.15
C ASN A 13 8.29 -22.17 8.20
N ASP A 14 7.96 -22.44 6.94
CA ASP A 14 7.63 -21.40 5.96
C ASP A 14 6.41 -20.59 6.39
N ARG A 15 5.36 -21.26 6.91
CA ARG A 15 4.18 -20.58 7.47
C ARG A 15 4.50 -19.69 8.67
N LYS A 16 5.51 -20.03 9.48
CA LYS A 16 5.96 -19.17 10.60
C LYS A 16 6.66 -17.89 10.13
N ASN A 17 7.11 -17.83 8.88
CA ASN A 17 7.83 -16.69 8.30
C ASN A 17 6.94 -15.70 7.54
N ILE A 18 5.62 -15.95 7.48
CA ILE A 18 4.67 -15.08 6.80
C ILE A 18 4.13 -14.00 7.76
N ILE A 19 4.23 -12.74 7.35
CA ILE A 19 3.56 -11.61 8.00
C ILE A 19 2.35 -11.21 7.14
N LYS A 20 1.17 -11.20 7.73
CA LYS A 20 -0.05 -10.70 7.10
C LYS A 20 -0.29 -9.24 7.50
N LYS A 21 -0.56 -8.37 6.53
CA LYS A 21 -0.98 -6.98 6.75
C LYS A 21 -2.22 -6.68 5.91
N ARG A 22 -3.19 -5.98 6.49
CA ARG A 22 -4.37 -5.49 5.77
C ARG A 22 -4.12 -4.10 5.22
N LEU A 23 -3.86 -4.02 3.92
CA LEU A 23 -3.67 -2.77 3.18
C LEU A 23 -5.03 -2.10 2.96
N ILE A 24 -5.10 -0.82 3.27
CA ILE A 24 -6.26 0.03 3.08
C ILE A 24 -5.90 1.07 2.02
N ILE A 25 -6.71 1.15 0.97
CA ILE A 25 -6.66 2.20 -0.04
C ILE A 25 -8.00 2.91 0.01
N GLY A 26 -8.00 4.22 0.18
CA GLY A 26 -9.23 4.98 0.26
C GLY A 26 -9.04 6.45 -0.05
N ASN A 27 -10.15 7.18 -0.11
CA ASN A 27 -10.11 8.62 -0.14
C ASN A 27 -11.14 9.21 0.82
N ARG A 28 -10.79 10.38 1.35
CA ARG A 28 -11.75 11.31 1.95
C ARG A 28 -11.90 12.53 1.08
N HIS A 29 -12.98 13.26 1.22
CA HIS A 29 -13.19 14.50 0.50
C HIS A 29 -14.03 15.49 1.32
N GLN A 30 -13.89 16.77 0.99
CA GLN A 30 -14.74 17.84 1.50
C GLN A 30 -15.11 18.78 0.35
N LEU A 31 -16.36 19.21 0.32
CA LEU A 31 -16.80 20.23 -0.62
C LEU A 31 -16.18 21.58 -0.24
N LEU A 32 -15.63 22.30 -1.21
CA LEU A 32 -15.04 23.62 -0.98
C LEU A 32 -16.13 24.68 -0.97
N SER A 33 -16.35 25.31 0.19
CA SER A 33 -17.39 26.33 0.39
C SER A 33 -17.12 27.66 -0.31
N TYR A 34 -15.86 27.93 -0.65
CA TYR A 34 -15.43 29.16 -1.35
C TYR A 34 -15.44 29.02 -2.88
N ASP A 35 -15.87 27.86 -3.39
CA ASP A 35 -16.07 27.65 -4.81
C ASP A 35 -17.42 28.23 -5.23
N TYR A 36 -17.41 29.20 -6.14
CA TYR A 36 -18.61 29.97 -6.52
C TYR A 36 -19.76 29.07 -7.03
N ASP A 37 -19.39 27.95 -7.66
CA ASP A 37 -20.32 26.98 -8.22
C ASP A 37 -20.55 25.74 -7.33
N TYR A 38 -19.87 25.66 -6.16
CA TYR A 38 -19.92 24.51 -5.25
C TYR A 38 -19.71 23.14 -5.95
N THR A 39 -18.76 23.06 -6.88
CA THR A 39 -18.51 21.82 -7.66
C THR A 39 -17.20 21.15 -7.32
N ARG A 40 -16.24 21.88 -6.74
CA ARG A 40 -14.91 21.35 -6.44
C ARG A 40 -14.84 20.79 -5.04
N HIS A 41 -14.22 19.63 -4.96
CA HIS A 41 -13.85 18.98 -3.72
C HIS A 41 -12.35 19.06 -3.51
N GLU A 42 -11.93 19.30 -2.27
CA GLU A 42 -10.61 18.86 -1.84
C GLU A 42 -10.73 17.39 -1.44
N TRP A 43 -9.93 16.55 -2.06
CA TRP A 43 -9.89 15.12 -1.77
C TRP A 43 -8.49 14.70 -1.35
N THR A 44 -8.42 13.70 -0.48
CA THR A 44 -7.16 13.09 -0.04
C THR A 44 -7.21 11.59 -0.26
N LEU A 45 -6.41 11.09 -1.19
CA LEU A 45 -6.08 9.67 -1.30
C LEU A 45 -5.18 9.28 -0.13
N PHE A 46 -5.43 8.12 0.47
CA PHE A 46 -4.57 7.54 1.51
C PHE A 46 -4.35 6.05 1.28
N ILE A 47 -3.11 5.62 1.52
CA ILE A 47 -2.71 4.22 1.54
C ILE A 47 -2.02 3.93 2.88
N LYS A 48 -2.54 2.97 3.64
CA LYS A 48 -2.04 2.62 4.98
C LYS A 48 -2.33 1.15 5.30
N PHE A 49 -1.80 0.64 6.40
CA PHE A 49 -2.28 -0.62 6.98
C PHE A 49 -3.34 -0.37 8.07
N GLU A 50 -4.20 -1.37 8.35
CA GLU A 50 -5.31 -1.26 9.33
C GLU A 50 -4.85 -0.80 10.73
N ASN A 51 -3.65 -1.20 11.17
CA ASN A 51 -3.09 -0.91 12.50
C ASN A 51 -1.88 0.05 12.44
N ASP A 52 -1.84 0.95 11.46
CA ASP A 52 -0.65 1.76 11.15
C ASP A 52 -0.39 2.87 12.19
N HIS A 53 0.51 2.61 13.14
CA HIS A 53 1.36 3.65 13.71
C HIS A 53 2.36 4.02 12.62
N GLN A 54 2.37 5.26 12.11
CA GLN A 54 3.10 5.76 10.91
C GLN A 54 4.49 5.16 10.57
N LYS A 55 5.20 4.57 11.54
CA LYS A 55 6.45 3.81 11.37
C LYS A 55 6.27 2.42 10.74
N ASP A 56 5.08 1.85 10.73
CA ASP A 56 4.85 0.48 10.26
C ASP A 56 4.76 0.40 8.75
N VAL A 57 3.95 1.24 8.10
CA VAL A 57 3.74 1.14 6.64
C VAL A 57 5.02 1.35 5.83
N GLY A 58 5.88 2.29 6.23
CA GLY A 58 7.16 2.56 5.56
C GLY A 58 8.19 1.44 5.73
N GLN A 59 7.98 0.45 6.60
CA GLN A 59 8.85 -0.72 6.65
C GLN A 59 8.56 -1.71 5.53
N PHE A 60 7.35 -1.68 4.97
CA PHE A 60 6.89 -2.60 3.94
C PHE A 60 6.86 -1.94 2.56
N ILE A 61 6.32 -0.73 2.47
CA ILE A 61 6.18 0.03 1.23
C ILE A 61 7.37 0.95 1.06
N LYS A 62 8.09 0.81 -0.05
CA LYS A 62 9.21 1.66 -0.44
C LYS A 62 8.72 2.96 -1.05
N GLN A 63 7.80 2.89 -2.01
CA GLN A 63 7.20 4.05 -2.64
C GLN A 63 5.88 3.68 -3.32
N ILE A 64 5.08 4.69 -3.64
CA ILE A 64 3.84 4.55 -4.42
C ILE A 64 3.88 5.52 -5.58
N ILE A 65 3.78 5.00 -6.80
CA ILE A 65 3.56 5.80 -8.01
C ILE A 65 2.05 5.96 -8.19
N VAL A 66 1.59 7.21 -8.15
CA VAL A 66 0.20 7.60 -8.30
C VAL A 66 0.03 8.26 -9.67
N ASN A 67 -0.74 7.63 -10.55
CA ASN A 67 -1.09 8.18 -11.85
C ASN A 67 -2.54 8.69 -11.80
N LEU A 68 -2.68 10.01 -11.91
CA LEU A 68 -3.93 10.75 -11.96
C LEU A 68 -4.43 10.89 -13.39
N HIS A 69 -5.65 11.39 -13.53
CA HIS A 69 -6.17 11.83 -14.83
C HIS A 69 -5.25 12.90 -15.46
N PRO A 70 -5.04 12.92 -16.79
CA PRO A 70 -4.12 13.84 -17.46
C PRO A 70 -4.38 15.34 -17.25
N THR A 71 -5.58 15.71 -16.79
CA THR A 71 -5.92 17.11 -16.47
C THR A 71 -5.24 17.63 -15.21
N PHE A 72 -4.63 16.76 -14.38
CA PHE A 72 -3.85 17.17 -13.22
C PHE A 72 -2.38 17.42 -13.61
N ALA A 73 -1.78 18.47 -13.07
CA ALA A 73 -0.35 18.76 -13.22
C ALA A 73 0.33 18.83 -11.83
N PRO A 74 1.36 18.00 -11.55
CA PRO A 74 1.76 16.83 -12.33
C PRO A 74 0.69 15.72 -12.29
N SER A 75 0.55 14.97 -13.38
CA SER A 75 -0.38 13.83 -13.48
C SER A 75 0.20 12.54 -12.89
N GLN A 76 1.52 12.45 -12.77
CA GLN A 76 2.21 11.37 -12.05
C GLN A 76 2.91 11.93 -10.82
N ILE A 77 2.69 11.29 -9.67
CA ILE A 77 3.28 11.67 -8.39
C ILE A 77 3.92 10.43 -7.76
N ILE A 78 5.11 10.59 -7.18
CA ILE A 78 5.76 9.55 -6.39
C ILE A 78 5.61 9.94 -4.91
N LEU A 79 5.05 9.03 -4.11
CA LEU A 79 5.00 9.12 -2.66
C LEU A 79 6.05 8.18 -2.09
N ASP A 80 7.18 8.72 -1.63
CA ASP A 80 8.37 7.95 -1.22
C ASP A 80 8.49 7.78 0.30
N LYS A 81 7.62 8.42 1.09
CA LYS A 81 7.64 8.39 2.56
C LYS A 81 6.25 8.34 3.17
N PRO A 82 6.08 7.66 4.32
CA PRO A 82 4.84 7.71 5.08
C PRO A 82 4.65 9.07 5.77
N PRO A 83 3.40 9.49 6.04
CA PRO A 83 2.16 8.82 5.63
C PRO A 83 1.92 8.96 4.11
N PHE A 84 1.62 7.84 3.43
CA PHE A 84 1.39 7.84 2.00
C PHE A 84 0.02 8.44 1.68
N ARG A 85 0.01 9.75 1.42
CA ARG A 85 -1.20 10.56 1.16
C ARG A 85 -0.96 11.52 0.03
N LEU A 86 -2.02 11.77 -0.74
CA LEU A 86 -2.03 12.77 -1.81
C LEU A 86 -3.31 13.59 -1.73
N THR A 87 -3.16 14.90 -1.54
CA THR A 87 -4.28 15.86 -1.53
C THR A 87 -4.28 16.70 -2.80
N ARG A 88 -5.47 16.86 -3.40
CA ARG A 88 -5.71 17.65 -4.60
C ARG A 88 -7.13 18.22 -4.58
N ILE A 89 -7.37 19.19 -5.46
CA ILE A 89 -8.69 19.78 -5.69
C ILE A 89 -9.18 19.33 -7.06
N GLY A 90 -10.45 18.91 -7.16
CA GLY A 90 -11.06 18.52 -8.43
C GLY A 90 -12.58 18.41 -8.32
N TRP A 91 -13.23 18.45 -9.48
CA TRP A 91 -14.70 18.35 -9.59
C TRP A 91 -15.18 16.95 -9.99
N GLY A 92 -14.28 16.10 -10.49
CA GLY A 92 -14.63 14.79 -11.07
C GLY A 92 -14.20 13.59 -10.22
N VAL A 93 -14.91 12.48 -10.43
CA VAL A 93 -14.58 11.12 -9.97
C VAL A 93 -13.85 10.36 -11.08
N PHE A 94 -12.84 9.56 -10.75
CA PHE A 94 -12.04 8.85 -11.76
C PHE A 94 -11.23 7.70 -11.16
N ASN A 95 -10.74 6.79 -12.01
CA ASN A 95 -9.78 5.76 -11.59
C ASN A 95 -8.37 6.35 -11.47
N ILE A 96 -7.77 6.19 -10.29
CA ILE A 96 -6.36 6.45 -9.99
C ILE A 96 -5.60 5.14 -10.12
N SER A 97 -4.61 5.08 -11.00
CA SER A 97 -3.74 3.90 -11.11
C SER A 97 -2.58 4.02 -10.12
N LEU A 98 -2.41 2.96 -9.32
CA LEU A 98 -1.43 2.87 -8.25
C LEU A 98 -0.45 1.74 -8.55
N SER A 99 0.84 2.04 -8.48
CA SER A 99 1.91 1.05 -8.39
C SER A 99 2.57 1.19 -7.03
N ILE A 100 2.42 0.17 -6.18
CA ILE A 100 2.94 0.12 -4.82
C ILE A 100 4.17 -0.78 -4.84
N GLU A 101 5.33 -0.16 -4.67
CA GLU A 101 6.61 -0.85 -4.60
C GLU A 101 6.88 -1.28 -3.16
N PHE A 102 7.16 -2.56 -2.95
CA PHE A 102 7.52 -3.08 -1.63
C PHE A 102 9.04 -3.14 -1.45
N HIS A 103 9.51 -3.04 -0.21
CA HIS A 103 10.93 -3.24 0.06
C HIS A 103 11.37 -4.68 -0.27
N ALA A 104 12.48 -4.81 -1.01
CA ALA A 104 13.00 -6.09 -1.50
C ALA A 104 13.20 -7.16 -0.40
N LYS A 105 13.49 -6.74 0.84
CA LYS A 105 13.64 -7.64 2.01
C LYS A 105 12.42 -8.52 2.31
N TRP A 106 11.25 -8.18 1.76
CA TRP A 106 10.01 -8.91 1.96
C TRP A 106 9.69 -9.93 0.86
N ASN A 107 10.56 -10.06 -0.14
CA ASN A 107 10.40 -10.95 -1.30
C ASN A 107 8.98 -10.88 -1.91
N LYS A 108 8.40 -9.67 -1.95
CA LYS A 108 7.03 -9.44 -2.39
C LYS A 108 7.04 -8.62 -3.67
N SER A 109 6.43 -9.16 -4.72
CA SER A 109 6.22 -8.43 -5.97
C SER A 109 5.32 -7.22 -5.75
N ASP A 110 5.64 -6.14 -6.45
CA ASP A 110 4.89 -4.90 -6.46
C ASP A 110 3.40 -5.13 -6.75
N LEU A 111 2.57 -4.30 -6.13
CA LEU A 111 1.13 -4.33 -6.32
C LEU A 111 0.71 -3.23 -7.29
N ILE A 112 0.14 -3.63 -8.43
CA ILE A 112 -0.52 -2.73 -9.37
C ILE A 112 -2.03 -2.84 -9.16
N THR A 113 -2.68 -1.72 -8.85
CA THR A 113 -4.13 -1.68 -8.60
C THR A 113 -4.72 -0.34 -9.02
N ASN A 114 -6.04 -0.30 -9.20
CA ASN A 114 -6.78 0.95 -9.39
C ASN A 114 -7.60 1.28 -8.15
N TRP A 115 -7.71 2.57 -7.85
CA TRP A 115 -8.65 3.13 -6.88
C TRP A 115 -9.63 4.04 -7.58
N PHE A 116 -10.94 3.81 -7.43
CA PHE A 116 -11.94 4.72 -7.96
C PHE A 116 -12.17 5.85 -6.95
N LEU A 117 -11.67 7.04 -7.27
CA LEU A 117 -11.92 8.26 -6.49
C LEU A 117 -13.41 8.58 -6.56
N SER A 118 -14.10 8.57 -5.42
CA SER A 118 -15.53 8.89 -5.30
C SER A 118 -15.77 9.99 -4.25
N PHE A 119 -16.86 10.74 -4.43
CA PHE A 119 -17.37 11.76 -3.50
C PHE A 119 -18.72 11.36 -2.88
N SER A 120 -19.10 10.08 -2.95
CA SER A 120 -20.37 9.57 -2.41
C SER A 120 -20.37 9.46 -0.88
N ASP A 121 -19.21 9.16 -0.29
CA ASP A 121 -19.06 8.88 1.14
C ASP A 121 -17.78 9.53 1.65
N ALA A 122 -17.85 10.09 2.86
CA ALA A 122 -16.75 10.86 3.44
C ALA A 122 -15.45 10.06 3.61
N ASP A 123 -15.52 8.72 3.67
CA ASP A 123 -14.37 7.81 3.86
C ASP A 123 -14.54 6.48 3.10
N ASN A 124 -14.70 6.55 1.77
CA ASN A 124 -14.72 5.34 0.95
C ASN A 124 -13.33 4.65 0.95
N GLN A 125 -13.30 3.34 1.20
CA GLN A 125 -12.07 2.56 1.26
C GLN A 125 -12.25 1.11 0.85
N LYS A 126 -11.18 0.51 0.30
CA LYS A 126 -11.03 -0.92 0.04
C LYS A 126 -9.93 -1.48 0.93
N MET A 127 -10.21 -2.64 1.52
CA MET A 127 -9.22 -3.42 2.26
C MET A 127 -8.78 -4.64 1.47
N MET A 128 -7.51 -5.00 1.57
CA MET A 128 -6.96 -6.23 1.00
C MET A 128 -5.83 -6.79 1.89
N GLU A 129 -5.77 -8.11 2.02
CA GLU A 129 -4.68 -8.78 2.74
C GLU A 129 -3.44 -8.90 1.86
N ILE A 130 -2.28 -8.56 2.42
CA ILE A 130 -0.97 -8.70 1.81
C ILE A 130 -0.13 -9.61 2.71
N GLU A 131 0.41 -10.66 2.12
CA GLU A 131 1.33 -11.58 2.76
C GLU A 131 2.76 -11.21 2.39
N PHE A 132 3.60 -11.04 3.40
CA PHE A 132 5.03 -10.76 3.26
C PHE A 132 5.83 -11.93 3.80
N GLN A 133 6.84 -12.37 3.07
CA GLN A 133 7.75 -13.43 3.54
C GLN A 133 9.00 -12.76 4.14
N LYS A 134 9.31 -13.06 5.39
CA LYS A 134 10.59 -12.65 5.97
C LYS A 134 11.73 -13.34 5.23
N SER A 135 12.75 -12.59 4.83
CA SER A 135 14.03 -13.18 4.41
C SER A 135 14.56 -14.07 5.53
N THR A 136 14.87 -15.32 5.21
CA THR A 136 15.68 -16.19 6.07
C THR A 136 17.13 -15.75 5.92
N ASP A 137 17.62 -14.93 6.86
CA ASP A 137 19.04 -14.63 6.93
C ASP A 137 19.81 -15.91 7.33
N ASN A 138 20.31 -16.64 6.34
CA ASN A 138 21.28 -17.71 6.55
C ASN A 138 22.66 -17.10 6.86
N THR A 139 22.80 -16.41 8.01
CA THR A 139 24.12 -16.10 8.56
C THR A 139 24.53 -17.22 9.51
N THR A 140 24.89 -18.38 8.94
CA THR A 140 25.76 -19.32 9.65
C THR A 140 27.19 -18.88 9.37
N ASN A 141 27.68 -17.93 10.16
CA ASN A 141 29.13 -17.76 10.28
C ASN A 141 29.64 -18.97 11.06
N ASN A 142 30.05 -20.00 10.32
CA ASN A 142 31.03 -20.97 10.78
C ASN A 142 32.27 -20.20 11.22
N THR A 143 32.40 -19.94 12.53
CA THR A 143 33.71 -19.79 13.15
C THR A 143 34.01 -21.11 13.83
N VAL A 144 34.71 -21.98 13.12
CA VAL A 144 35.42 -23.12 13.70
C VAL A 144 36.91 -22.84 13.48
N LEU A 145 37.59 -22.74 14.62
CA LEU A 145 39.02 -22.57 14.88
C LEU A 145 39.59 -21.15 14.70
#